data_AF-A0A382PMA6-F1
#
_entry.id   AF-A0A382PMA6-F1
#
_cell.length_a   1.000
_cell.length_b   1.000
_cell.length_c   1.000
_cell.angle_alpha   90.00
_cell.angle_beta   90.00
_cell.angle_gamma   90.00
#
_symmetry.space_group_name_H-M   'P 1'
#
loop_
_entity.id
_entity.type
_entity.pdbx_description
1 polymer ?
#
loop_
_entity_poly.entity_id
_entity_poly.type
_entity_poly.pdbx_seq_one_letter_code
_entity_poly.pdbx_strand_id
1 'polypeptide(L)' 'MFNNVKIGIFGAGLIGKAAYNLLKDNTSYNITIVDKLPPTKESSHIQLDIEDRKLLQNFIKDKTLVINALPYTAN' A
#
# COMPACT_ATOMS: atom_id res chain seq x y z
N MET A 1 23.05 8.60 -3.97
CA MET A 1 22.15 7.51 -4.42
C MET A 1 21.03 7.43 -3.40
N PHE A 2 19.84 7.93 -3.71
CA PHE A 2 18.70 7.79 -2.79
C PHE A 2 18.16 6.36 -2.94
N ASN A 3 18.21 5.57 -1.89
CA ASN A 3 17.53 4.29 -1.83
C ASN A 3 16.02 4.60 -1.90
N ASN A 4 15.40 4.39 -3.06
CA ASN A 4 13.96 4.53 -3.24
C ASN A 4 13.24 3.51 -2.35
N VAL A 5 12.87 3.90 -1.14
CA VAL A 5 12.14 3.04 -0.20
C VAL A 5 10.75 2.83 -0.78
N LYS A 6 10.41 1.57 -1.06
CA LYS A 6 9.10 1.19 -1.60
C LYS A 6 8.19 0.77 -0.45
N ILE A 7 7.13 1.54 -0.20
CA ILE A 7 6.19 1.31 0.91
C ILE A 7 4.86 0.81 0.35
N GLY A 8 4.41 -0.35 0.79
CA GLY A 8 3.05 -0.84 0.53
C GLY A 8 2.15 -0.58 1.73
N ILE A 9 0.96 -0.02 1.52
CA ILE A 9 -0.05 0.19 2.55
C ILE A 9 -1.28 -0.65 2.20
N PHE A 10 -1.64 -1.63 3.04
CA PHE A 10 -2.89 -2.37 2.89
C PHE A 10 -4.03 -1.66 3.60
N GLY A 11 -5.13 -1.42 2.89
CA GLY A 11 -6.32 -0.70 3.33
C GLY A 11 -6.28 0.78 2.95
N ALA A 12 -7.23 1.22 2.13
CA ALA A 12 -7.48 2.61 1.74
C ALA A 12 -8.55 3.29 2.62
N GLY A 13 -8.84 2.72 3.78
CA GLY A 13 -9.65 3.34 4.83
C GLY A 13 -8.97 4.56 5.47
N LEU A 14 -9.59 5.12 6.52
CA LEU A 14 -9.12 6.35 7.18
C LEU A 14 -7.65 6.24 7.64
N ILE A 15 -7.27 5.11 8.24
CA ILE A 15 -5.92 4.90 8.79
C ILE A 15 -4.88 4.81 7.66
N GLY A 16 -5.13 3.99 6.64
CA GLY A 16 -4.19 3.85 5.52
C GLY A 16 -4.03 5.13 4.71
N LYS A 17 -5.11 5.90 4.51
CA LYS A 17 -5.04 7.24 3.90
C LYS A 17 -4.26 8.24 4.75
N ALA A 18 -4.42 8.21 6.08
CA ALA A 18 -3.64 9.06 6.97
C ALA A 18 -2.15 8.73 6.88
N ALA A 19 -1.78 7.45 6.91
CA ALA A 19 -0.40 7.01 6.72
C ALA A 19 0.16 7.43 5.35
N TYR A 20 -0.61 7.26 4.27
CA TYR A 20 -0.23 7.73 2.94
C TYR A 20 0.02 9.24 2.92
N ASN A 21 -0.92 10.04 3.43
CA ASN A 21 -0.82 11.50 3.41
C ASN A 21 0.39 12.02 4.20
N LEU A 22 0.78 11.33 5.28
CA LEU A 22 1.99 11.67 6.04
C LEU A 22 3.29 11.39 5.27
N LEU A 23 3.29 10.38 4.39
CA LEU A 23 4.49 9.89 3.73
C LEU A 23 4.66 10.41 2.30
N LYS A 24 3.56 10.72 1.60
CA LYS A 24 3.53 10.99 0.14
C LYS A 24 4.37 12.18 -0.31
N ASP A 25 4.57 13.17 0.55
CA ASP A 25 5.29 14.39 0.21
C ASP A 25 6.82 14.20 0.30
N ASN A 26 7.29 13.06 0.82
CA ASN A 26 8.70 12.70 0.83
C ASN A 26 9.09 12.01 -0.48
N THR A 27 9.85 12.72 -1.32
CA THR A 27 10.30 12.23 -2.64
C THR A 27 11.23 11.02 -2.58
N SER A 28 11.74 10.66 -1.39
CA SER A 28 12.55 9.45 -1.19
C SER A 28 11.70 8.18 -1.12
N TYR A 29 10.37 8.31 -1.01
CA TYR A 29 9.45 7.19 -0.84
C TYR A 29 8.60 6.99 -2.08
N ASN A 30 8.50 5.74 -2.53
CA ASN A 30 7.50 5.31 -3.50
C ASN A 30 6.42 4.54 -2.75
N ILE A 31 5.23 5.14 -2.61
CA ILE A 31 4.17 4.60 -1.78
C ILE A 31 3.04 4.09 -2.65
N THR A 32 2.56 2.89 -2.36
CA THR A 32 1.43 2.26 -3.04
C THR A 32 0.39 1.87 -2.00
N ILE A 33 -0.84 2.36 -2.16
CA ILE A 33 -1.99 1.91 -1.38
C ILE A 33 -2.62 0.74 -2.11
N VAL A 34 -2.98 -0.29 -1.36
CA VAL A 34 -3.64 -1.49 -1.86
C VAL A 34 -4.93 -1.71 -1.09
N ASP A 35 -6.03 -1.88 -1.82
CA ASP A 35 -7.34 -2.21 -1.24
C ASP A 35 -8.07 -3.22 -2.15
N LYS A 36 -9.04 -3.93 -1.57
CA LYS A 36 -9.97 -4.78 -2.31
C LYS A 36 -10.96 -3.95 -3.11
N LEU A 37 -11.34 -2.78 -2.60
CA LEU A 37 -12.25 -1.86 -3.28
C LEU A 37 -11.52 -1.06 -4.36
N PRO A 38 -12.17 -0.75 -5.49
CA PRO A 38 -11.55 0.02 -6.55
C PRO A 38 -11.17 1.44 -6.08
N PRO A 39 -10.09 2.02 -6.63
CA PRO A 39 -9.63 3.35 -6.28
C PRO A 39 -10.69 4.40 -6.62
N THR A 40 -10.94 5.32 -5.70
CA THR A 40 -11.94 6.37 -5.89
C THR A 40 -11.44 7.59 -6.69
N LYS A 41 -10.12 7.77 -6.87
CA LYS A 41 -9.48 8.81 -7.72
C LYS A 41 -7.94 8.93 -7.64
N GLU A 42 -7.24 8.18 -6.77
CA GLU A 42 -5.80 8.37 -6.55
C GLU A 42 -4.91 7.46 -7.41
N SER A 43 -3.88 8.04 -8.04
CA SER A 43 -2.96 7.35 -8.97
C SER A 43 -2.03 6.32 -8.32
N SER A 44 -1.85 6.38 -6.99
CA SER A 44 -1.02 5.46 -6.21
C SER A 44 -1.82 4.32 -5.58
N HIS A 45 -3.09 4.16 -5.94
CA HIS A 45 -3.97 3.12 -5.42
C HIS A 45 -4.09 1.99 -6.44
N ILE A 46 -3.68 0.79 -6.04
CA ILE A 46 -3.84 -0.46 -6.78
C ILE A 46 -4.94 -1.29 -6.14
N GLN A 47 -5.90 -1.74 -6.93
CA GLN A 47 -6.84 -2.76 -6.46
C GLN A 47 -6.13 -4.11 -6.48
N LEU A 48 -6.07 -4.78 -5.33
CA LEU A 48 -5.51 -6.13 -5.23
C LEU A 48 -6.43 -6.97 -4.34
N ASP A 49 -6.84 -8.11 -4.86
CA ASP A 49 -7.50 -9.12 -4.04
C ASP A 49 -6.42 -9.89 -3.27
N ILE A 50 -6.46 -9.79 -1.93
CA ILE A 50 -5.50 -10.46 -1.04
C ILE A 50 -5.61 -11.99 -1.09
N GLU A 51 -6.74 -12.52 -1.57
CA GLU A 51 -6.94 -13.96 -1.78
C GLU A 51 -6.08 -14.49 -2.94
N ASP A 52 -5.67 -13.64 -3.89
CA ASP A 52 -4.65 -14.01 -4.88
C ASP A 52 -3.26 -13.97 -4.25
N ARG A 53 -2.89 -15.10 -3.64
CA ARG A 53 -1.61 -15.29 -2.95
C ARG A 53 -0.39 -15.00 -3.83
N LYS A 54 -0.47 -15.23 -5.15
CA LYS A 54 0.66 -15.00 -6.05
C LYS A 54 0.86 -13.51 -6.30
N LEU A 55 -0.21 -12.79 -6.57
CA LEU A 55 -0.15 -11.33 -6.72
C LEU A 55 0.26 -10.66 -5.40
N LEU A 56 -0.29 -11.10 -4.28
CA LEU A 56 0.06 -10.61 -2.95
C LEU A 56 1.56 -10.80 -2.65
N GLN A 57 2.10 -12.01 -2.87
CA GLN A 57 3.52 -12.28 -2.65
C GLN A 57 4.42 -11.44 -3.56
N ASN A 58 4.06 -11.30 -4.83
CA ASN A 58 4.83 -10.47 -5.77
C ASN A 58 4.81 -9.00 -5.34
N PHE A 59 3.66 -8.50 -4.90
CA PHE A 59 3.55 -7.14 -4.37
C PHE A 59 4.45 -6.94 -3.16
N ILE A 60 4.39 -7.84 -2.16
CA ILE A 60 5.18 -7.74 -0.92
C ILE A 60 6.68 -7.85 -1.21
N LYS A 61 7.11 -8.77 -2.09
CA LYS A 61 8.52 -8.96 -2.45
C LYS A 61 9.15 -7.72 -3.10
N ASP A 62 8.34 -6.89 -3.76
CA ASP A 62 8.79 -5.63 -4.36
C ASP A 62 8.91 -4.48 -3.32
N LYS A 63 8.38 -4.63 -2.10
CA LYS A 63 8.37 -3.57 -1.09
C LYS A 63 9.52 -3.70 -0.08
N THR A 64 9.99 -2.55 0.36
CA THR A 64 10.94 -2.41 1.48
C THR A 64 10.22 -2.48 2.82
N LEU A 65 9.00 -1.92 2.89
CA LEU A 65 8.15 -1.90 4.08
C LEU A 65 6.69 -2.14 3.68
N VAL A 66 5.98 -2.87 4.53
CA VAL A 66 4.53 -3.05 4.45
C VAL A 66 3.88 -2.51 5.72
N ILE A 67 2.88 -1.65 5.54
CA ILE A 67 1.99 -1.17 6.60
C ILE A 67 0.65 -1.87 6.41
N ASN A 68 0.26 -2.70 7.37
CA ASN A 68 -1.07 -3.31 7.37
C ASN A 68 -2.04 -2.43 8.15
N ALA A 69 -2.92 -1.71 7.44
CA ALA A 69 -3.99 -0.91 8.02
C ALA A 69 -5.38 -1.55 7.82
N LEU A 70 -5.42 -2.85 7.51
CA LEU A 70 -6.65 -3.63 7.49
C LEU A 70 -7.08 -4.00 8.92
N PRO A 71 -8.37 -4.31 9.16
CA PRO A 71 -8.80 -4.93 10.39
C PRO A 71 -7.99 -6.21 10.67
N TYR A 72 -7.67 -6.49 11.93
CA TYR A 72 -6.89 -7.69 12.31
C TYR A 72 -7.58 -9.01 11.89
N THR A 73 -8.88 -8.97 11.63
CA THR A 73 -9.71 -10.09 11.16
C THR A 73 -9.63 -10.32 9.64
N ALA A 74 -8.98 -9.43 8.89
CA ALA A 74 -8.93 -9.43 7.43
C ALA A 74 -7.54 -9.84 6.88
N ASN A 75 -6.82 -10.68 7.63
CA ASN A 75 -5.48 -11.18 7.30
C ASN A 75 -5.50 -12.53 6.57
#